data_AF-A0A7C8YBT4-F1
#
_entry.id   AF-A0A7C8YBT4-F1
#
_cell.length_a   1.000
_cell.length_b   1.000
_cell.length_c   1.000
_cell.angle_alpha   90.00
_cell.angle_beta   90.00
_cell.angle_gamma   90.00
#
_symmetry.space_group_name_H-M   'P 1'
#
loop_
_entity.id
_entity.type
_entity.pdbx_description
1 polymer ?
#
loop_
_entity_poly.entity_id
_entity_poly.type
_entity_poly.pdbx_seq_one_letter_code
_entity_poly.pdbx_strand_id
1 'polypeptide(L)'
;MALLFNPTNFLPIGSPKSIPRMSTSMKNNTITANFSTCMDSLGSANVKRKLPVLLFDIMDTIVRDPFYEDVPAFFGMSMKELMECKHPTAWNEFEKGLISED
;
A
#
# COMPACT_ATOMS: atom_id res chain seq x y z
N MET A 1 34.24 40.73 12.58
CA MET A 1 35.33 39.85 12.09
C MET A 1 34.76 39.12 10.88
N ALA A 2 35.09 39.58 9.68
CA ALA A 2 34.51 39.09 8.44
C ALA A 2 35.20 37.77 8.03
N LEU A 3 34.42 36.71 7.78
CA LEU A 3 34.92 35.48 7.18
C LEU A 3 34.76 35.57 5.66
N LEU A 4 35.88 35.83 4.98
CA LEU A 4 36.04 35.75 3.53
C LEU A 4 35.89 34.30 3.08
N PHE A 5 34.81 33.99 2.36
CA PHE A 5 34.67 32.78 1.58
C PHE A 5 35.56 32.92 0.32
N ASN A 6 36.51 31.99 0.13
CA ASN A 6 37.44 31.99 -1.00
C ASN A 6 36.97 30.97 -2.05
N PRO A 7 36.50 31.37 -3.25
CA PRO A 7 35.93 30.45 -4.23
C PRO A 7 36.94 30.10 -5.32
N THR A 8 38.04 29.42 -4.97
CA THR A 8 38.95 28.86 -5.98
C THR A 8 39.58 27.58 -5.46
N ASN A 9 38.93 26.45 -5.71
CA ASN A 9 39.53 25.12 -5.77
C ASN A 9 38.57 24.19 -6.53
N PHE A 10 38.47 24.39 -7.85
CA PHE A 10 37.86 23.39 -8.73
C PHE A 10 38.88 22.28 -8.95
N LEU A 11 38.69 21.15 -8.26
CA LEU A 11 39.38 19.91 -8.58
C LEU A 11 38.82 19.37 -9.92
N PRO A 12 39.67 18.83 -10.82
CA PRO A 12 39.19 18.26 -12.08
C PRO A 12 38.33 17.03 -11.81
N ILE A 13 37.09 17.07 -12.28
CA ILE A 13 36.20 15.91 -12.25
C ILE A 13 36.80 14.84 -13.17
N GLY A 14 37.24 13.73 -12.57
CA GLY A 14 37.69 12.57 -13.33
C GLY A 14 36.51 12.00 -14.13
N SER A 15 36.76 11.66 -15.39
CA SER A 15 35.80 10.95 -16.23
C SER A 15 35.35 9.65 -15.55
N PRO A 16 34.04 9.33 -15.49
CA PRO A 16 33.57 8.11 -14.85
C PRO A 16 34.10 6.89 -15.61
N LYS A 17 34.80 6.01 -14.89
CA LYS A 17 35.20 4.69 -15.40
C LYS A 17 33.91 3.88 -15.65
N SER A 18 33.73 3.38 -16.86
CA SER A 18 32.59 2.55 -17.22
C SER A 18 32.59 1.25 -16.41
N ILE A 19 31.63 1.10 -15.51
CA ILE A 19 31.36 -0.15 -14.80
C ILE A 19 30.67 -1.10 -15.79
N PRO A 20 31.10 -2.37 -15.94
CA PRO A 20 30.37 -3.33 -16.75
C PRO A 20 28.99 -3.57 -16.12
N ARG A 21 27.94 -3.18 -16.84
CA ARG A 21 26.55 -3.51 -16.48
C ARG A 21 26.39 -5.03 -16.59
N MET A 22 26.42 -5.73 -15.46
CA MET A 22 25.88 -7.09 -15.40
C MET A 22 24.39 -7.04 -15.78
N SER A 23 24.05 -7.55 -16.95
CA SER A 23 22.66 -7.79 -17.30
C SER A 23 22.19 -9.02 -16.51
N THR A 24 21.54 -8.79 -15.36
CA THR A 24 20.69 -9.82 -14.78
C THR A 24 19.51 -10.02 -15.74
N SER A 25 19.52 -11.14 -16.45
CA SER A 25 18.35 -11.63 -17.18
C SER A 25 17.27 -11.91 -16.14
N MET A 26 16.34 -10.97 -15.97
CA MET A 26 15.11 -11.25 -15.23
C MET A 26 14.35 -12.30 -16.03
N LYS A 27 14.36 -13.54 -15.54
CA LYS A 27 13.37 -14.53 -15.98
C LYS A 27 12.02 -13.97 -15.55
N ASN A 28 11.25 -13.49 -16.52
CA ASN A 28 9.85 -13.15 -16.33
C ASN A 28 9.14 -14.42 -15.90
N ASN A 29 8.99 -14.63 -14.60
CA ASN A 29 7.96 -15.52 -14.10
C ASN A 29 6.65 -14.77 -14.32
N THR A 30 6.13 -14.88 -15.54
CA THR A 30 4.71 -14.66 -15.79
C THR A 30 4.01 -15.68 -14.92
N ILE A 31 3.55 -15.25 -13.74
CA ILE A 31 2.52 -15.99 -13.02
C ILE A 31 1.28 -15.83 -13.88
N THR A 32 1.18 -16.67 -14.91
CA THR A 32 -0.06 -16.87 -15.63
C THR A 32 -0.98 -17.48 -14.61
N ALA A 33 -1.95 -16.69 -14.12
CA ALA A 33 -3.06 -17.24 -13.36
C ALA A 33 -3.77 -18.22 -14.31
N ASN A 34 -3.44 -19.50 -14.19
CA ASN A 34 -4.15 -20.56 -14.87
C ASN A 34 -5.54 -20.63 -14.23
N PHE A 35 -6.48 -19.83 -14.75
CA PHE A 35 -7.89 -20.08 -14.55
C PHE A 35 -8.20 -21.41 -15.24
N SER A 36 -8.07 -22.50 -14.50
CA SER A 36 -8.49 -23.83 -14.93
C SER A 36 -10.01 -23.79 -15.12
N THR A 37 -10.44 -23.59 -16.36
CA THR A 37 -11.81 -23.92 -16.76
C THR A 37 -11.85 -25.41 -17.05
N CYS A 38 -12.35 -26.21 -16.11
CA CYS A 38 -12.74 -27.57 -16.42
C CYS A 38 -13.95 -27.50 -17.38
N MET A 39 -13.72 -27.78 -18.66
CA MET A 39 -14.80 -28.00 -19.62
C MET A 39 -15.43 -29.36 -19.31
N ASP A 40 -16.45 -29.35 -18.46
CA ASP A 40 -17.36 -30.48 -18.31
C ASP A 40 -18.36 -30.44 -19.47
N SER A 41 -18.22 -31.38 -20.39
CA SER A 41 -19.10 -31.54 -21.55
C SER A 41 -19.56 -32.98 -21.65
N LEU A 42 -20.58 -33.35 -20.88
CA LEU A 42 -21.67 -34.24 -21.34
C LEU A 42 -22.83 -34.24 -20.35
N GLY A 43 -23.87 -33.47 -20.65
CA GLY A 43 -25.12 -33.52 -19.89
C GLY A 43 -25.90 -32.23 -20.04
N SER A 44 -26.83 -32.21 -20.99
CA SER A 44 -27.87 -31.18 -21.11
C SER A 44 -28.83 -31.27 -19.92
N ALA A 45 -28.36 -30.88 -18.74
CA ALA A 45 -29.20 -30.43 -17.64
C ALA A 45 -28.88 -28.95 -17.45
N ASN A 46 -29.92 -28.12 -17.40
CA ASN A 46 -29.83 -26.67 -17.19
C ASN A 46 -29.39 -26.38 -15.74
N VAL A 47 -28.21 -26.85 -15.36
CA VAL A 47 -27.59 -26.59 -14.06
C VAL A 47 -26.89 -25.25 -14.18
N LYS A 48 -27.60 -24.18 -13.80
CA LYS A 48 -27.00 -22.86 -13.59
C LYS A 48 -25.87 -23.02 -12.58
N ARG A 49 -24.62 -23.03 -13.05
CA ARG A 49 -23.45 -23.06 -12.18
C ARG A 49 -23.45 -21.76 -11.37
N LYS A 50 -23.57 -21.87 -10.05
CA LYS A 50 -23.43 -20.71 -9.16
C LYS A 50 -21.94 -20.36 -9.11
N LEU A 51 -21.58 -19.21 -9.67
CA LEU A 51 -20.22 -18.70 -9.54
C LEU A 51 -19.91 -18.42 -8.06
N PRO A 52 -18.65 -18.62 -7.63
CA PRO A 52 -18.26 -18.25 -6.27
C PRO A 52 -18.40 -16.74 -6.06
N VAL A 53 -18.84 -16.35 -4.87
CA VAL A 53 -18.87 -14.95 -4.45
C VAL A 53 -17.55 -14.65 -3.76
N LEU A 54 -16.90 -13.55 -4.15
CA LEU A 54 -15.72 -13.01 -3.48
C LEU A 54 -16.12 -11.69 -2.83
N LEU A 55 -15.93 -11.62 -1.51
CA LEU A 55 -16.16 -10.41 -0.72
C LEU A 55 -14.81 -9.82 -0.35
N PHE A 56 -14.61 -8.55 -0.70
CA PHE A 56 -13.46 -7.78 -0.25
C PHE A 56 -13.94 -6.77 0.78
N ASP A 57 -13.20 -6.67 1.88
CA ASP A 57 -13.30 -5.50 2.75
C ASP A 57 -12.69 -4.28 2.05
N ILE A 58 -12.99 -3.08 2.52
CA ILE A 58 -12.47 -1.84 1.95
C ILE A 58 -11.14 -1.50 2.62
N MET A 59 -11.18 -1.20 3.92
CA MET A 59 -10.03 -0.76 4.71
C MET A 59 -9.07 -1.93 4.95
N ASP A 60 -7.77 -1.69 4.86
CA ASP A 60 -6.67 -2.67 4.92
C ASP A 60 -6.76 -3.86 3.95
N THR A 61 -7.68 -3.81 2.96
CA THR A 61 -7.78 -4.81 1.89
C THR A 61 -7.66 -4.18 0.51
N ILE A 62 -8.54 -3.25 0.16
CA ILE A 62 -8.49 -2.51 -1.12
C ILE A 62 -7.81 -1.15 -0.92
N VAL A 63 -8.02 -0.53 0.23
CA VAL A 63 -7.53 0.80 0.60
C VAL A 63 -6.68 0.67 1.85
N ARG A 64 -5.52 1.35 1.91
CA ARG A 64 -4.69 1.41 3.13
C ARG A 64 -5.43 2.20 4.21
N ASP A 65 -5.54 1.65 5.41
CA ASP A 65 -6.08 2.39 6.55
C ASP A 65 -5.09 3.48 7.04
N PRO A 66 -5.48 4.77 7.10
CA PRO A 66 -4.65 5.84 7.65
C PRO A 66 -4.48 5.78 9.18
N PHE A 67 -5.25 4.95 9.90
CA PHE A 67 -5.37 4.99 11.36
C PHE A 67 -4.04 4.85 12.11
N TYR A 68 -3.09 4.06 11.60
CA TYR A 68 -1.86 3.75 12.33
C TYR A 68 -0.71 4.75 12.12
N GLU A 69 -0.68 5.42 10.97
CA GLU A 69 0.43 6.30 10.59
C GLU A 69 -0.03 7.76 10.45
N ASP A 70 -1.04 7.98 9.62
CA ASP A 70 -1.47 9.32 9.23
C ASP A 70 -2.30 9.99 10.34
N VAL A 71 -3.17 9.24 11.02
CA VAL A 71 -4.04 9.79 12.09
C VAL A 71 -3.25 10.28 13.31
N PRO A 72 -2.31 9.53 13.91
CA PRO A 72 -1.51 10.02 15.03
C PRO A 72 -0.64 11.20 14.63
N ALA A 73 -0.05 11.17 13.44
CA ALA A 73 0.74 12.26 12.89
C ALA A 73 -0.08 13.55 12.75
N PHE A 74 -1.33 13.44 12.30
CA PHE A 74 -2.26 14.57 12.22
C PHE A 74 -2.51 15.22 13.59
N PHE A 75 -2.67 14.42 14.64
CA PHE A 75 -2.87 14.93 16.00
C PHE A 75 -1.58 15.32 16.72
N GLY A 76 -0.40 15.05 16.13
CA GLY A 76 0.89 15.25 16.79
C GLY A 76 1.08 14.36 18.01
N MET A 77 0.43 13.19 18.05
CA MET A 77 0.44 12.25 19.16
C MET A 77 1.12 10.95 18.74
N SER A 78 1.68 10.22 19.71
CA SER A 78 2.01 8.81 19.49
C SER A 78 0.74 7.96 19.39
N MET A 79 0.83 6.79 18.74
CA MET A 79 -0.26 5.81 18.73
C MET A 79 -0.77 5.47 20.13
N LYS A 80 0.14 5.37 21.11
CA LYS A 80 -0.23 5.06 22.49
C LYS A 80 -1.10 6.15 23.10
N GLU A 81 -0.67 7.41 22.99
CA GLU A 81 -1.41 8.56 23.53
C GLU A 81 -2.78 8.70 22.85
N LEU A 82 -2.84 8.54 21.52
CA LEU A 82 -4.09 8.58 20.77
C LEU A 82 -5.08 7.51 21.28
N MET A 83 -4.60 6.29 21.52
CA MET A 83 -5.45 5.20 22.01
C MET A 83 -5.93 5.41 23.46
N GLU A 84 -5.13 6.10 24.28
CA GLU A 84 -5.49 6.44 25.66
C GLU A 84 -6.51 7.60 25.74
N CYS A 85 -6.40 8.59 24.84
CA CYS A 85 -7.28 9.77 24.88
C CYS A 85 -8.55 9.64 24.05
N LYS A 86 -8.59 8.77 23.04
CA LYS A 86 -9.79 8.61 22.20
C LYS A 86 -10.98 8.09 23.01
N HIS A 87 -12.19 8.51 22.64
CA HIS A 87 -13.39 7.95 23.24
C HIS A 87 -13.51 6.44 22.89
N PRO A 88 -13.78 5.56 23.86
CA PRO A 88 -13.77 4.12 23.61
C PRO A 88 -14.88 3.66 22.66
N THR A 89 -16.00 4.37 22.56
CA THR A 89 -17.17 3.94 21.78
C THR A 89 -17.45 4.78 20.54
N ALA A 90 -16.82 5.95 20.38
CA ALA A 90 -17.20 6.91 19.33
C ALA A 90 -17.11 6.30 17.92
N TRP A 91 -16.04 5.56 17.62
CA TRP A 91 -15.89 4.92 16.31
C TRP A 91 -17.00 3.90 16.02
N ASN A 92 -17.33 3.05 17.01
CA ASN A 92 -18.38 2.04 16.86
C ASN A 92 -19.77 2.66 16.74
N GLU A 93 -20.02 3.77 17.42
CA GLU A 93 -21.28 4.51 17.35
C GLU A 93 -21.41 5.24 16.00
N PHE A 94 -20.30 5.81 15.51
CA PHE A 94 -20.23 6.46 14.21
C PHE A 94 -20.47 5.46 13.07
N GLU A 95 -19.82 4.29 13.08
CA GLU A 95 -20.02 3.24 12.06
C GLU A 95 -21.46 2.72 12.01
N LYS A 96 -22.18 2.78 13.13
CA LYS A 96 -23.59 2.38 13.23
C LYS A 96 -24.56 3.52 12.89
N GLY A 97 -24.07 4.72 12.59
CA GLY A 97 -24.87 5.90 12.33
C GLY A 97 -25.61 6.44 13.56
N LEU A 98 -25.09 6.19 14.77
CA LEU A 98 -25.66 6.70 16.02
C LEU A 98 -25.17 8.12 16.35
N ILE A 99 -23.98 8.48 15.88
CA ILE A 99 -23.38 9.81 15.98
C ILE A 99 -22.83 10.24 14.61
N SER A 100 -22.68 11.54 14.41
CA SER A 100 -22.08 12.17 13.22
C SER A 100 -20.73 12.81 13.56
N GLU A 101 -20.10 13.42 12.56
CA GLU A 101 -18.85 14.17 12.67
C GLU A 101 -18.96 15.51 13.43
N ASP A 102 -20.18 16.03 13.55
CA ASP A 102 -20.54 17.31 14.19
C ASP A 102 -20.64 17.25 15.73
#